data_AF-A0A822CKP5-F1
#
_entry.id   AF-A0A822CKP5-F1
#
_cell.length_a   1.000
_cell.length_b   1.000
_cell.length_c   1.000
_cell.angle_alpha   90.00
_cell.angle_beta   90.00
_cell.angle_gamma   90.00
#
_symmetry.space_group_name_H-M   'P 1'
#
loop_
_entity.id
_entity.type
_entity.pdbx_description
1 polymer ?
#
loop_
_entity_poly.entity_id
_entity_poly.type
_entity_poly.pdbx_seq_one_letter_code
_entity_poly.pdbx_strand_id
1 'polypeptide(L)'
;FFLDTVLVTTTQNQTTFQCRKLILAIPPSQIIPIQFEPMLPGYKREMFKHMPIGSYLKFIFIFDKAFWREDGLSGEVISDGSFAPFGLSIGPMT
;
A
#
# COMPACT_ATOMS: atom_id res chain seq x y z
N PHE A 1 -29.75 -16.29 -21.03
CA PHE A 1 -29.24 -14.98 -21.49
C PHE A 1 -28.87 -14.00 -20.36
N PHE A 2 -28.94 -14.36 -19.07
CA PHE A 2 -28.67 -13.43 -17.94
C PHE A 2 -27.36 -13.71 -17.16
N LEU A 3 -26.56 -14.70 -17.59
CA LEU A 3 -25.45 -15.26 -16.78
C LEU A 3 -24.11 -14.51 -16.90
N ASP A 4 -23.97 -13.53 -17.80
CA ASP A 4 -22.70 -12.80 -18.03
C ASP A 4 -22.62 -11.44 -17.31
N THR A 5 -23.45 -11.25 -16.30
CA THR A 5 -23.54 -9.98 -15.59
C THR A 5 -23.00 -10.11 -14.17
N VAL A 6 -22.12 -9.20 -13.79
CA VAL A 6 -21.68 -8.98 -12.41
C VAL A 6 -22.58 -7.93 -11.77
N LEU A 7 -23.09 -8.25 -10.58
CA LEU A 7 -23.79 -7.31 -9.71
C LEU A 7 -22.88 -6.93 -8.55
N VAL A 8 -22.79 -5.64 -8.27
CA VAL A 8 -21.97 -5.10 -7.17
C VAL A 8 -22.84 -4.23 -6.31
N THR A 9 -22.98 -4.57 -5.03
CA THR A 9 -23.75 -3.78 -4.06
C THR A 9 -22.80 -3.11 -3.07
N THR A 10 -22.93 -1.79 -2.91
CA THR A 10 -22.13 -1.03 -1.96
C THR A 10 -22.69 -1.16 -0.54
N THR A 11 -21.82 -1.30 0.46
CA THR A 11 -22.25 -1.45 1.86
C THR A 11 -22.80 -0.16 2.47
N GLN A 12 -22.26 0.99 2.07
CA GLN A 12 -22.62 2.30 2.66
C GLN A 12 -24.03 2.76 2.27
N ASN A 13 -24.38 2.67 0.98
CA ASN A 13 -25.62 3.23 0.44
C ASN A 13 -26.52 2.19 -0.22
N GLN A 14 -26.19 0.90 -0.13
CA GLN A 14 -26.95 -0.20 -0.74
C GLN A 14 -27.22 -0.01 -2.24
N THR A 15 -26.31 0.68 -2.94
CA THR A 15 -26.46 0.95 -4.37
C THR A 15 -25.93 -0.23 -5.16
N THR A 16 -26.72 -0.75 -6.10
CA THR A 16 -26.34 -1.86 -6.98
C THR A 16 -25.93 -1.35 -8.35
N PHE A 17 -24.75 -1.79 -8.79
CA PHE A 17 -24.22 -1.56 -10.13
C PHE A 17 -24.25 -2.86 -10.92
N GLN A 18 -24.54 -2.75 -12.21
CA GLN A 18 -24.55 -3.86 -13.15
C GLN A 18 -23.46 -3.66 -14.21
N CYS A 19 -22.60 -4.66 -14.39
CA CYS A 19 -21.54 -4.61 -15.41
C CYS A 19 -21.25 -5.99 -16.00
N ARG A 20 -20.50 -6.03 -17.11
CA ARG A 20 -20.02 -7.30 -17.71
C ARG A 20 -18.76 -7.85 -17.04
N LYS A 21 -17.93 -6.96 -16.50
CA LYS A 21 -16.65 -7.29 -15.85
C LYS A 21 -16.41 -6.32 -14.70
N LEU A 22 -15.77 -6.81 -13.64
CA LEU A 22 -15.34 -6.04 -12.48
C LEU A 22 -13.82 -6.16 -12.32
N ILE A 23 -13.15 -5.02 -12.09
CA ILE A 23 -11.72 -4.96 -11.76
C ILE A 23 -11.61 -4.50 -10.31
N LEU A 24 -10.96 -5.28 -9.47
CA LEU A 24 -10.64 -4.92 -8.09
C LEU A 24 -9.26 -4.28 -8.05
N ALA A 25 -9.22 -2.94 -8.14
CA ALA A 25 -7.99 -2.15 -8.11
C ALA A 25 -7.61 -1.73 -6.68
N ILE A 26 -7.64 -2.68 -5.75
CA ILE A 26 -7.39 -2.47 -4.32
C ILE A 26 -6.39 -3.52 -3.79
N PRO A 27 -5.65 -3.22 -2.70
CA PRO A 27 -4.79 -4.20 -2.05
C PRO A 27 -5.52 -5.49 -1.64
N PRO A 28 -4.84 -6.66 -1.64
CA PRO A 28 -5.43 -7.94 -1.24
C PRO A 28 -6.15 -7.93 0.10
N SER A 29 -5.61 -7.23 1.11
CA SER A 29 -6.23 -7.12 2.43
C SER A 29 -7.61 -6.46 2.40
N GLN A 30 -7.88 -5.58 1.44
CA GLN A 30 -9.18 -4.93 1.25
C GLN A 30 -10.16 -5.78 0.44
N ILE A 31 -9.68 -6.83 -0.24
CA ILE A 31 -10.53 -7.80 -0.96
C ILE A 31 -11.14 -8.81 0.02
N ILE A 32 -10.41 -9.21 1.06
CA ILE A 32 -10.84 -10.20 2.06
C ILE A 32 -12.25 -9.95 2.64
N PRO A 33 -12.63 -8.72 3.05
CA PRO A 33 -13.97 -8.47 3.60
C PRO A 33 -15.09 -8.40 2.55
N ILE A 34 -14.78 -8.43 1.25
CA ILE A 34 -15.81 -8.40 0.19
C ILE A 34 -16.50 -9.76 0.13
N GLN A 35 -17.84 -9.74 0.12
CA GLN A 35 -18.65 -10.93 -0.05
C GLN A 35 -18.77 -11.26 -1.55
N PHE A 36 -18.37 -12.48 -1.94
CA PHE A 36 -18.48 -12.98 -3.30
C PHE A 36 -19.52 -14.09 -3.36
N GLU A 37 -20.44 -13.97 -4.33
CA GLU A 37 -21.39 -15.02 -4.67
C GLU A 37 -21.30 -15.29 -6.19
N PRO A 38 -20.85 -16.48 -6.63
CA PRO A 38 -20.35 -17.58 -5.80
C PRO A 38 -19.03 -17.23 -5.09
N MET A 39 -18.75 -17.93 -3.99
CA MET A 39 -17.51 -17.75 -3.23
C MET A 39 -16.27 -17.91 -4.12
N LEU A 40 -15.24 -17.10 -3.84
CA LEU A 40 -13.94 -17.25 -4.50
C LEU A 40 -13.32 -18.63 -4.21
N PRO A 41 -12.59 -19.21 -5.19
CA PRO A 41 -11.84 -20.44 -4.99
C PRO A 41 -10.94 -20.38 -3.74
N GLY A 42 -10.83 -21.50 -3.03
CA GLY A 42 -10.08 -21.57 -1.76
C GLY A 42 -8.65 -21.03 -1.87
N TYR A 43 -7.90 -21.43 -2.90
CA TYR A 43 -6.52 -20.97 -3.11
C TYR A 43 -6.39 -19.44 -3.22
N LYS A 44 -7.38 -18.76 -3.83
CA LYS A 44 -7.39 -17.30 -3.97
C LYS A 44 -7.61 -16.61 -2.63
N ARG A 45 -8.52 -17.16 -1.81
CA ARG A 45 -8.78 -16.66 -0.46
C ARG A 45 -7.58 -16.82 0.45
N GLU A 46 -6.90 -17.97 0.38
CA GLU A 46 -5.67 -18.19 1.15
C GLU A 46 -4.53 -17.31 0.67
N MET A 47 -4.36 -17.13 -0.64
CA MET A 47 -3.37 -16.20 -1.20
C MET A 47 -3.55 -14.78 -0.64
N PHE A 48 -4.77 -14.24 -0.63
CA PHE A 48 -5.02 -12.89 -0.12
C PHE A 48 -4.68 -12.72 1.37
N LYS A 49 -4.90 -13.75 2.19
CA LYS A 49 -4.56 -13.73 3.63
C LYS A 49 -3.04 -13.71 3.87
N HIS A 50 -2.26 -14.29 2.95
CA HIS A 50 -0.80 -14.39 3.06
C HIS A 50 -0.07 -13.28 2.28
N MET A 51 -0.75 -12.17 1.97
CA MET A 51 -0.17 -10.97 1.35
C MET A 51 -0.22 -9.79 2.34
N PRO A 52 0.57 -9.81 3.44
CA PRO A 52 0.57 -8.74 4.42
C PRO A 52 1.14 -7.44 3.81
N ILE A 53 0.61 -6.31 4.25
CA ILE A 53 1.08 -4.97 3.86
C ILE A 53 2.25 -4.59 4.77
N GLY A 54 3.33 -4.07 4.18
CA GLY A 54 4.43 -3.49 4.95
C GLY A 54 3.99 -2.26 5.74
N SER A 55 4.49 -2.12 6.97
CA SER A 55 4.23 -0.95 7.81
C SER A 55 5.39 0.03 7.71
N TYR A 56 5.09 1.32 7.50
CA TYR A 56 6.08 2.39 7.49
C TYR A 56 5.47 3.71 7.99
N LEU A 57 6.32 4.60 8.47
CA LEU A 57 5.95 5.96 8.85
C LEU A 57 6.63 6.95 7.90
N LYS A 58 5.91 7.99 7.51
CA LYS A 58 6.43 9.06 6.68
C LYS A 58 6.39 10.37 7.46
N PHE A 59 7.55 10.96 7.65
CA PHE A 59 7.71 12.29 8.26
C PHE A 59 8.10 13.30 7.18
N ILE A 60 7.58 14.52 7.29
CA ILE A 60 7.95 15.64 6.43
C ILE A 60 8.39 16.77 7.35
N PHE A 61 9.67 17.12 7.28
CA PHE A 61 10.24 18.24 7.99
C PHE A 61 10.33 19.44 7.05
N ILE A 62 9.83 20.58 7.50
CA ILE A 62 9.83 21.84 6.74
C ILE A 62 10.77 22.79 7.47
N PHE A 63 11.69 23.39 6.70
CA PHE A 63 12.66 24.36 7.17
C PHE A 63 12.61 25.61 6.29
N ASP A 64 12.99 26.76 6.84
CA ASP A 64 13.01 28.03 6.09
C ASP A 64 14.00 28.01 4.92
N LYS A 65 15.08 27.23 5.04
CA LYS A 65 16.12 27.05 4.02
C LYS A 65 16.50 25.58 3.91
N ALA A 66 16.91 25.18 2.71
CA ALA A 66 17.56 23.90 2.46
C ALA A 66 19.02 23.92 2.94
N PHE A 67 19.24 24.07 4.26
CA PHE A 67 20.56 24.30 4.87
C PHE A 67 21.59 23.22 4.50
N TRP A 68 21.15 21.97 4.31
CA TRP A 68 22.02 20.87 3.87
C TRP A 68 22.72 21.16 2.53
N ARG A 69 22.14 21.99 1.66
CA ARG A 69 22.78 22.39 0.39
C ARG A 69 23.97 23.35 0.59
N GLU A 70 23.96 24.16 1.65
CA GLU A 70 25.07 25.07 1.97
C GLU A 70 26.33 24.27 2.35
N ASP A 71 26.14 23.08 2.92
CA ASP A 71 27.21 22.11 3.23
C ASP A 71 27.54 21.16 2.07
N GLY A 72 26.97 21.38 0.87
CA GLY A 72 27.19 20.53 -0.30
C GLY A 72 26.50 19.16 -0.25
N LEU A 73 25.55 18.95 0.68
CA LEU A 73 24.82 17.68 0.84
C LEU A 73 23.53 17.62 0.01
N SER A 74 23.11 16.41 -0.34
CA SER A 74 21.88 16.15 -1.12
C SER A 74 20.59 16.18 -0.28
N GLY A 75 20.70 15.92 1.04
CA GLY A 75 19.56 15.74 1.95
C GLY A 75 19.10 14.28 2.11
N GLU A 76 19.79 13.32 1.49
CA GLU A 76 19.58 11.89 1.74
C GLU A 76 20.28 11.44 3.03
N VAL A 77 19.57 10.64 3.82
CA VAL A 77 20.12 10.01 5.03
C VAL A 77 19.70 8.54 5.04
N ILE A 78 20.67 7.66 5.21
CA ILE A 78 20.48 6.22 5.39
C ILE A 78 21.00 5.88 6.80
N SER A 79 20.18 5.18 7.58
CA SER A 79 20.52 4.75 8.94
C SER A 79 20.06 3.31 9.13
N ASP A 80 20.86 2.53 9.87
CA ASP A 80 20.56 1.16 10.29
C ASP A 80 19.77 1.11 11.63
N GLY A 81 19.34 2.27 12.14
CA GLY A 81 18.62 2.38 13.40
C GLY A 81 19.52 2.41 14.64
N SER A 82 20.84 2.40 14.48
CA SER A 82 21.78 2.69 15.57
C SER A 82 21.90 4.20 15.82
N PHE A 83 22.23 4.59 17.06
CA PHE A 83 22.46 5.99 17.40
C PHE A 83 23.76 6.47 16.75
N ALA A 84 23.64 7.29 15.70
CA ALA A 84 24.78 7.99 15.12
C ALA A 84 24.91 9.38 15.77
N PRO A 85 25.94 9.66 16.60
CA PRO A 85 26.28 11.04 16.91
C PRO A 85 26.72 11.75 15.63
N PHE A 86 26.29 13.00 15.48
CA PHE A 86 26.46 13.87 14.31
C PHE A 86 27.77 13.68 13.52
N GLY A 87 27.65 13.46 12.20
CA GLY A 87 28.76 13.37 11.23
C GLY A 87 28.67 12.11 10.35
N LEU A 88 27.80 12.11 9.33
CA LEU A 88 27.64 10.96 8.44
C LEU A 88 28.76 10.89 7.39
N SER A 89 29.46 9.75 7.38
CA SER A 89 30.08 9.17 6.19
C SER A 89 29.48 7.77 6.00
N ILE A 90 28.89 7.53 4.84
CA ILE A 90 28.26 6.26 4.45
C ILE A 90 29.31 5.40 3.72
N GLY A 91 29.55 4.18 4.19
CA GLY A 91 30.22 3.13 3.43
C GLY A 91 29.20 2.09 2.94
N PRO A 92 29.45 1.39 1.82
CA PRO A 92 28.47 0.48 1.23
C PRO A 92 28.27 -0.76 2.12
N MET A 93 27.01 -1.16 2.30
CA MET A 93 26.66 -2.48 2.82
C MET A 93 26.73 -3.49 1.67
N THR A 94 27.85 -4.20 1.57
CA THR A 94 27.88 -5.60 1.13
C THR A 94 28.30 -6.45 2.30
#